data_AF-A0A7C2J5H3-F1
#
_entry.id   AF-A0A7C2J5H3-F1
#
_cell.length_a   1.000
_cell.length_b   1.000
_cell.length_c   1.000
_cell.angle_alpha   90.00
_cell.angle_beta   90.00
_cell.angle_gamma   90.00
#
_symmetry.space_group_name_H-M   'P 1'
#
loop_
_entity.id
_entity.type
_entity.pdbx_description
1 polymer ?
#
loop_
_entity_poly.entity_id
_entity_poly.type
_entity_poly.pdbx_seq_one_letter_code
_entity_poly.pdbx_strand_id
1 'polypeptide(L)'
;MTPSFDSWLAELDREAATTRRVLERVPGSRLGWKPHAKSMSLGQLGLHVATIPGAVARFLLKDGLDIDGVSLEQPAAQSASELLPAAVMRSIMLNHWYHHRGQLSVYLRLLEIPVPSIYGPSADENPFAS
;
A
#
# COMPACT_ATOMS: atom_id res chain seq x y z
N MET A 1 11.52 12.97 -17.78
CA MET A 1 12.18 11.65 -17.67
C MET A 1 11.17 10.71 -17.01
N THR A 2 10.61 9.77 -17.75
CA THR A 2 9.63 8.81 -17.21
C THR A 2 10.40 7.78 -16.38
N PRO A 3 10.01 7.49 -15.12
CA PRO A 3 10.67 6.47 -14.32
C PRO A 3 10.64 5.12 -15.05
N SER A 4 11.73 4.35 -14.95
CA SER A 4 11.80 3.00 -15.51
C SER A 4 10.88 2.05 -14.74
N PHE A 5 10.49 0.95 -15.37
CA PHE A 5 9.70 -0.10 -14.73
C PHE A 5 10.38 -0.65 -13.47
N ASP A 6 11.70 -0.86 -13.51
CA ASP A 6 12.48 -1.30 -12.36
C ASP A 6 12.44 -0.30 -11.19
N SER A 7 12.48 1.01 -11.49
CA SER A 7 12.34 2.05 -10.46
C SER A 7 10.96 2.00 -9.80
N TRP A 8 9.92 1.64 -10.55
CA TRP A 8 8.57 1.50 -10.03
C TRP A 8 8.40 0.24 -9.19
N LEU A 9 8.94 -0.89 -9.62
CA LEU A 9 8.96 -2.13 -8.81
C LEU A 9 9.73 -1.93 -7.50
N ALA A 10 10.90 -1.28 -7.55
CA ALA A 10 11.67 -0.98 -6.36
C ALA A 10 10.93 -0.04 -5.39
N GLU A 11 10.15 0.91 -5.92
CA GLU A 11 9.25 1.74 -5.11
C GLU A 11 8.14 0.88 -4.48
N LEU A 12 7.47 0.04 -5.27
CA LEU A 12 6.42 -0.86 -4.80
C LEU A 12 6.90 -1.77 -3.67
N ASP A 13 8.10 -2.35 -3.80
CA ASP A 13 8.69 -3.23 -2.78
C ASP A 13 8.98 -2.49 -1.47
N ARG A 14 9.54 -1.28 -1.55
CA ARG A 14 9.78 -0.44 -0.37
C ARG A 14 8.47 -0.08 0.33
N GLU A 15 7.44 0.23 -0.44
CA GLU A 15 6.13 0.59 0.09
C GLU A 15 5.39 -0.62 0.67
N ALA A 16 5.56 -1.81 0.09
CA ALA A 16 5.07 -3.07 0.63
C ALA A 16 5.74 -3.40 1.97
N ALA A 17 7.06 -3.26 2.06
CA ALA A 17 7.80 -3.52 3.29
C ALA A 17 7.36 -2.57 4.42
N THR A 18 7.19 -1.28 4.12
CA THR A 18 6.72 -0.30 5.11
C THR A 18 5.29 -0.56 5.54
N THR A 19 4.41 -0.89 4.61
CA THR A 19 3.01 -1.23 4.92
C THR A 19 2.93 -2.47 5.81
N ARG A 20 3.72 -3.51 5.51
CA ARG A 20 3.81 -4.71 6.35
C ARG A 20 4.15 -4.36 7.80
N ARG A 21 5.20 -3.56 8.02
CA ARG A 21 5.61 -3.13 9.36
C ARG A 21 4.50 -2.39 10.12
N VAL A 22 3.69 -1.58 9.42
CA VAL A 22 2.53 -0.90 10.03
C VAL A 22 1.42 -1.90 10.36
N LEU A 23 1.11 -2.83 9.45
CA LEU A 23 0.07 -3.85 9.65
C LEU A 23 0.41 -4.81 10.79
N GLU A 24 1.69 -5.14 10.98
CA GLU A 24 2.18 -5.97 12.10
C GLU A 24 1.93 -5.33 13.46
N ARG A 25 1.69 -4.01 13.53
CA ARG A 25 1.31 -3.32 14.77
C ARG A 25 -0.18 -3.46 15.11
N VAL A 26 -1.03 -3.97 14.22
CA VAL A 26 -2.48 -4.07 14.46
C VAL A 26 -2.79 -5.19 15.46
N PRO A 27 -3.29 -4.89 16.67
CA PRO A 27 -3.61 -5.93 17.65
C PRO A 27 -4.93 -6.62 17.31
N GLY A 28 -4.90 -7.95 17.23
CA GLY A 28 -6.07 -8.78 16.97
C GLY A 28 -7.21 -8.57 17.99
N SER A 29 -6.88 -8.18 19.22
CA SER A 29 -7.87 -7.91 20.28
C SER A 29 -8.68 -6.62 20.09
N ARG A 30 -8.29 -5.73 19.15
CA ARG A 30 -8.94 -4.42 18.93
C ARG A 30 -9.53 -4.26 17.54
N LEU A 31 -9.70 -5.33 16.76
CA LEU A 31 -10.17 -5.25 15.37
C LEU A 31 -11.55 -4.58 15.21
N GLY A 32 -12.41 -4.66 16.23
CA GLY A 32 -13.72 -4.00 16.24
C GLY A 32 -13.69 -2.51 16.62
N TRP A 33 -12.57 -1.99 17.14
CA TRP A 33 -12.48 -0.62 17.62
C TRP A 33 -12.61 0.40 16.50
N LYS A 34 -13.28 1.52 16.78
CA LYS A 34 -13.43 2.66 15.88
C LYS A 34 -13.08 3.95 16.63
N PRO A 35 -12.38 4.92 16.01
CA PRO A 35 -12.22 6.24 16.59
C PRO A 35 -13.53 7.04 16.57
N HIS A 36 -14.42 6.73 15.62
CA HIS A 36 -15.72 7.35 15.48
C HIS A 36 -16.70 6.39 14.77
N ALA A 37 -18.00 6.47 15.09
CA ALA A 37 -19.03 5.57 14.57
C ALA A 37 -19.08 5.52 13.02
N LYS A 38 -18.82 6.66 12.37
CA LYS A 38 -18.80 6.81 10.89
C LYS A 38 -17.52 6.30 10.23
N SER A 39 -16.50 5.91 11.00
CA SER A 39 -15.24 5.44 10.44
C SER A 39 -15.23 3.92 10.27
N MET A 40 -14.31 3.39 9.46
CA MET A 40 -13.98 1.96 9.46
C MET A 40 -13.49 1.54 10.86
N SER A 41 -13.70 0.29 11.23
CA SER A 41 -12.99 -0.29 12.39
C SER A 41 -11.51 -0.47 12.09
N LEU A 42 -10.69 -0.66 13.13
CA LEU A 42 -9.27 -0.95 12.99
C LEU A 42 -9.02 -2.17 12.07
N GLY A 43 -9.79 -3.24 12.24
CA GLY A 43 -9.70 -4.43 11.40
C GLY A 43 -10.15 -4.17 9.96
N GLN A 44 -11.21 -3.39 9.76
CA GLN A 44 -11.67 -3.01 8.43
C GLN A 44 -10.62 -2.15 7.70
N LEU A 45 -10.06 -1.15 8.36
CA LEU A 45 -9.03 -0.28 7.78
C LEU A 45 -7.72 -1.05 7.53
N GLY A 46 -7.31 -1.91 8.46
CA GLY A 46 -6.14 -2.77 8.30
C GLY A 46 -6.28 -3.72 7.10
N LEU A 47 -7.43 -4.37 6.95
CA LEU A 47 -7.71 -5.24 5.80
C LEU A 47 -7.78 -4.44 4.49
N HIS A 48 -8.38 -3.25 4.50
CA HIS A 48 -8.41 -2.35 3.35
C HIS A 48 -6.99 -2.00 2.89
N VAL A 49 -6.14 -1.54 3.80
CA VAL A 49 -4.71 -1.24 3.53
C VAL A 49 -3.97 -2.46 2.97
N ALA A 50 -4.23 -3.65 3.49
CA ALA A 50 -3.58 -4.89 3.04
C ALA A 50 -4.02 -5.33 1.63
N THR A 51 -5.24 -4.96 1.20
CA THR A 51 -5.83 -5.47 -0.05
C THR A 51 -5.78 -4.49 -1.22
N ILE A 52 -5.42 -3.22 -0.99
CA ILE A 52 -5.28 -2.19 -2.04
C ILE A 52 -4.42 -2.65 -3.24
N PRO A 53 -3.21 -3.23 -3.06
CA PRO A 53 -2.40 -3.63 -4.21
C PRO A 53 -3.11 -4.66 -5.10
N GLY A 54 -3.71 -5.69 -4.50
CA GLY A 54 -4.45 -6.72 -5.24
C GLY A 54 -5.78 -6.25 -5.81
N ALA A 55 -6.45 -5.28 -5.18
CA ALA A 55 -7.66 -4.67 -5.71
C ALA A 55 -7.37 -3.82 -6.96
N VAL A 56 -6.28 -3.05 -6.94
CA VAL A 56 -5.84 -2.26 -8.10
C VAL A 56 -5.39 -3.17 -9.24
N ALA A 57 -4.59 -4.20 -8.94
CA ALA A 57 -4.22 -5.21 -9.92
C ALA A 57 -5.46 -5.82 -10.58
N ARG A 58 -6.44 -6.30 -9.80
CA ARG A 58 -7.68 -6.86 -10.35
C ARG A 58 -8.52 -5.86 -11.16
N PHE A 59 -8.59 -4.60 -10.75
CA PHE A 59 -9.32 -3.57 -11.50
C PHE A 59 -8.69 -3.33 -12.88
N LEU A 60 -7.37 -3.28 -12.95
CA LEU A 60 -6.63 -3.02 -14.19
C LEU A 60 -6.57 -4.23 -15.10
N LEU A 61 -6.64 -5.43 -14.52
CA LEU A 61 -6.66 -6.70 -15.25
C LEU A 61 -8.08 -7.11 -15.65
N LYS A 62 -9.09 -6.27 -15.36
CA LYS A 62 -10.48 -6.50 -15.75
C LYS A 62 -10.71 -6.13 -17.23
N ASP A 63 -10.04 -6.87 -18.10
CA ASP A 63 -10.41 -7.28 -19.46
C ASP A 63 -9.66 -8.58 -19.85
N GLY A 64 -9.34 -9.43 -18.87
CA GLY A 64 -8.77 -10.75 -19.08
C GLY A 64 -7.65 -11.08 -18.09
N LEU A 65 -8.00 -11.73 -16.99
CA LEU A 65 -7.05 -12.61 -16.33
C LEU A 65 -7.67 -13.99 -16.15
N ASP A 66 -7.30 -14.86 -17.08
CA ASP A 66 -7.36 -16.29 -16.86
C ASP A 66 -6.18 -16.64 -15.96
N ILE A 67 -6.47 -17.13 -14.75
CA ILE A 67 -5.45 -17.40 -13.70
C ILE A 67 -4.82 -18.79 -13.86
N ASP A 68 -4.94 -19.39 -15.04
CA ASP A 68 -4.32 -20.65 -15.42
C ASP A 68 -3.18 -20.38 -16.42
N GLY A 69 -1.98 -20.08 -15.90
CA GLY A 69 -0.75 -19.98 -16.70
C GLY A 69 -0.07 -18.62 -16.65
N VAL A 70 0.60 -18.30 -15.54
CA VAL A 70 1.48 -17.12 -15.45
C VAL A 70 2.70 -17.32 -16.37
N SER A 71 2.71 -16.65 -17.52
CA SER A 71 3.96 -16.38 -18.26
C SER A 71 4.64 -15.17 -17.66
N LEU A 72 5.94 -15.30 -17.34
CA LEU A 72 6.78 -14.26 -16.75
C LEU A 72 7.37 -13.29 -17.78
N GLU A 73 6.97 -13.35 -19.05
CA GLU A 73 7.45 -12.42 -20.07
C GLU A 73 6.87 -11.01 -19.85
N GLN A 74 7.76 -10.04 -19.63
CA GLN A 74 7.38 -8.63 -19.55
C GLN A 74 7.06 -8.11 -20.96
N PRO A 75 5.82 -7.69 -21.24
CA PRO A 75 5.48 -7.12 -22.54
C PRO A 75 6.17 -5.77 -22.71
N ALA A 76 6.80 -5.56 -23.87
CA ALA A 76 7.33 -4.25 -24.26
C ALA A 76 6.20 -3.35 -24.76
N ALA A 77 6.14 -2.11 -24.27
CA ALA A 77 5.17 -1.13 -24.74
C ALA A 77 5.38 -0.85 -26.24
N GLN A 78 4.33 -1.02 -27.04
CA GLN A 78 4.37 -0.82 -28.50
C GLN A 78 4.12 0.64 -28.88
N SER A 79 3.66 1.46 -27.94
CA SER A 79 3.40 2.89 -28.14
C SER A 79 3.55 3.71 -26.86
N ALA A 80 3.88 5.00 -26.99
CA ALA A 80 3.99 5.91 -25.84
C ALA A 80 2.67 6.09 -25.07
N SER A 81 1.53 5.83 -25.72
CA SER A 81 0.20 5.84 -25.10
C SER A 81 -0.04 4.68 -24.14
N GLU A 82 0.70 3.57 -24.26
CA GLU A 82 0.62 2.43 -23.32
C GLU A 82 1.34 2.69 -22.00
N LEU A 83 2.20 3.73 -21.94
CA LEU A 83 2.87 4.14 -20.71
C LEU A 83 1.96 4.96 -19.77
N LEU A 84 0.89 5.55 -20.31
CA LEU A 84 -0.10 6.33 -19.54
C LEU A 84 -0.83 5.44 -18.51
N PRO A 85 -1.33 4.24 -18.86
CA PRO A 85 -1.87 3.28 -17.90
C PRO A 85 -0.91 2.94 -16.75
N ALA A 86 0.39 2.77 -17.02
CA ALA A 86 1.39 2.48 -15.98
C ALA A 86 1.63 3.68 -15.04
N ALA A 87 1.68 4.90 -15.59
CA ALA A 87 1.76 6.13 -14.80
C ALA A 87 0.48 6.38 -13.96
N VAL A 88 -0.68 6.07 -14.51
CA VAL A 88 -1.98 6.13 -13.81
C VAL A 88 -2.08 5.04 -12.74
N MET A 89 -1.60 3.82 -13.01
CA MET A 89 -1.46 2.72 -12.04
C MET A 89 -0.62 3.16 -10.84
N ARG A 90 0.55 3.75 -11.08
CA ARG A 90 1.40 4.29 -10.02
C ARG A 90 0.64 5.31 -9.17
N SER A 91 0.00 6.28 -9.81
CA SER A 91 -0.68 7.38 -9.11
C SER A 91 -1.87 6.91 -8.28
N ILE A 92 -2.74 6.07 -8.82
CA ILE A 92 -3.94 5.61 -8.09
C ILE A 92 -3.53 4.64 -6.98
N MET A 93 -2.66 3.67 -7.27
CA MET A 93 -2.28 2.64 -6.30
C MET A 93 -1.53 3.23 -5.11
N LEU A 94 -0.43 3.93 -5.36
CA LEU A 94 0.46 4.39 -4.29
C LEU A 94 -0.20 5.50 -3.46
N ASN A 95 -0.89 6.46 -4.09
CA ASN A 95 -1.59 7.51 -3.33
C ASN A 95 -2.67 6.92 -2.43
N HIS A 96 -3.44 5.94 -2.92
CA HIS A 96 -4.47 5.28 -2.13
C HIS A 96 -3.86 4.51 -0.95
N TRP A 97 -2.71 3.89 -1.17
CA TRP A 97 -1.99 3.17 -0.13
C TRP A 97 -1.42 4.11 0.94
N TYR A 98 -0.75 5.19 0.53
CA TYR A 98 -0.18 6.20 1.44
C TYR A 98 -1.27 6.85 2.28
N HIS A 99 -2.39 7.20 1.66
CA HIS A 99 -3.54 7.81 2.32
C HIS A 99 -4.07 6.94 3.47
N HIS A 100 -4.40 5.68 3.19
CA HIS A 100 -4.96 4.82 4.24
C HIS A 100 -3.92 4.26 5.21
N ARG A 101 -2.64 4.13 4.81
CA ARG A 101 -1.55 3.81 5.74
C ARG A 101 -1.35 4.95 6.76
N GLY A 102 -1.41 6.20 6.30
CA GLY A 102 -1.41 7.37 7.19
C GLY A 102 -2.63 7.41 8.10
N GLN A 103 -3.81 7.06 7.60
CA GLN A 103 -5.00 6.93 8.43
C GLN A 103 -4.84 5.84 9.50
N LEU A 104 -4.27 4.69 9.14
CA LEU A 104 -4.03 3.57 10.05
C LEU A 104 -3.01 3.92 11.14
N SER A 105 -1.97 4.71 10.83
CA SER A 105 -1.00 5.15 11.84
C SER A 105 -1.65 6.03 12.92
N VAL A 106 -2.62 6.87 12.55
CA VAL A 106 -3.41 7.65 13.52
C VAL A 106 -4.25 6.73 14.41
N TYR A 107 -4.82 5.66 13.86
CA TYR A 107 -5.58 4.69 14.66
C TYR A 107 -4.70 3.99 15.70
N LEU A 108 -3.48 3.60 15.29
CA LEU A 108 -2.51 2.99 16.19
C LEU A 108 -2.12 3.97 17.31
N ARG A 109 -1.87 5.24 16.98
CA ARG A 109 -1.56 6.28 17.98
C ARG A 109 -2.68 6.47 19.00
N LEU A 110 -3.93 6.56 18.55
CA LEU A 110 -5.10 6.71 19.44
C LEU A 110 -5.30 5.51 20.38
N LEU A 111 -4.67 4.38 20.07
CA LEU A 111 -4.69 3.16 20.87
C LEU A 111 -3.40 2.97 21.68
N GLU A 112 -2.53 3.98 21.73
CA GLU A 112 -1.22 3.91 22.38
C GLU A 112 -0.34 2.77 21.84
N ILE A 113 -0.54 2.40 20.57
CA ILE A 113 0.27 1.39 19.90
C ILE A 113 1.43 2.10 19.19
N PRO A 114 2.68 1.66 19.42
CA PRO A 114 3.84 2.24 18.75
C PRO A 114 3.70 2.19 17.22
N VAL A 115 4.01 3.30 16.55
CA VAL A 115 4.01 3.46 15.10
C VAL A 115 5.43 3.41 14.57
N PRO A 116 5.73 2.56 13.56
CA PRO A 116 7.06 2.48 13.00
C PRO A 116 7.43 3.73 12.20
N SER A 117 8.71 3.88 11.88
CA SER A 117 9.16 4.89 10.92
C SER A 117 8.59 4.58 9.52
N ILE A 118 8.00 5.59 8.86
CA ILE A 118 7.39 5.45 7.52
C ILE A 118 8.28 6.08 6.44
N TYR A 119 8.46 7.41 6.48
CA TYR A 119 9.36 8.15 5.57
C TYR A 119 10.47 8.90 6.30
N GLY A 120 10.45 8.83 7.63
CA GLY A 120 11.28 9.58 8.55
C GLY A 120 10.97 9.10 9.98
N PRO A 121 11.70 9.61 10.98
CA PRO A 121 11.51 9.17 12.35
C PRO A 121 10.06 9.35 12.79
N SER A 122 9.53 8.36 13.51
CA SER A 122 8.32 8.52 14.31
C SER A 122 8.72 8.89 15.74
N ALA A 123 7.76 9.27 16.59
CA ALA A 123 8.06 9.48 18.01
C ALA A 123 8.45 8.17 18.74
N ASP A 124 8.23 7.00 18.14
CA ASP A 124 8.52 5.69 18.76
C ASP A 124 9.73 4.98 18.12
N GLU A 125 10.14 5.39 16.91
CA GLU A 125 11.17 4.71 16.15
C GLU A 125 11.95 5.74 15.32
N ASN A 126 13.23 5.91 15.65
CA ASN A 126 14.15 6.77 14.91
C ASN A 126 15.23 5.92 14.23
N PRO A 127 15.13 5.62 12.92
CA PRO A 127 16.10 4.80 12.21
C PRO A 127 17.45 5.52 11.98
N PHE A 128 17.57 6.78 12.39
CA PHE A 128 18.77 7.61 12.24
C PHE A 128 19.46 7.89 13.57
N ALA A 129 18.93 7.38 14.69
CA ALA A 129 19.60 7.45 15.98
C ALA A 129 20.73 6.41 16.01
N SER A 130 21.96 6.88 16.25
CA SER A 130 23.17 6.06 16.44
C SER A 130 23.18 5.34 17.77
#